data_AF-A0A3M6VBY0-F1
#
_entry.id   AF-A0A3M6VBY0-F1
#
_cell.length_a   1.000
_cell.length_b   1.000
_cell.length_c   1.000
_cell.angle_alpha   90.00
_cell.angle_beta   90.00
_cell.angle_gamma   90.00
#
_symmetry.space_group_name_H-M   'P 1'
#
loop_
_entity.id
_entity.type
_entity.pdbx_description
1 polymer ?
#
loop_
_entity_poly.entity_id
_entity_poly.type
_entity_poly.pdbx_seq_one_letter_code
_entity_poly.pdbx_strand_id
1 'polypeptide(L)'
;MNDASMPQCTSTVRLHEMLLDGTLGEHEDRALMADRRLNGKYRGLRSCDKAFNAILNMKTPNINSADSSDTDAKPPQVLYAEYLDCVSGMLCEKSYHEWGTCVELVQKQQQDIRHCARPKRMLERCLRGETEKLLRASQPQVFRPNGSI
;
A
#
# COMPACT_ATOMS: atom_id res chain seq x y z
N MET A 1 -18.98 -0.82 9.70
CA MET A 1 -18.82 -0.55 8.25
C MET A 1 -18.20 -1.77 7.61
N ASN A 2 -18.83 -2.33 6.58
CA ASN A 2 -18.41 -3.59 5.95
C ASN A 2 -17.06 -3.43 5.23
N ASP A 3 -16.16 -4.39 5.44
CA ASP A 3 -14.84 -4.54 4.80
C ASP A 3 -14.90 -4.43 3.26
N ALA A 4 -16.05 -4.73 2.66
CA ALA A 4 -16.30 -4.67 1.23
C ALA A 4 -16.26 -3.26 0.61
N SER A 5 -16.30 -2.17 1.40
CA SER A 5 -16.24 -0.79 0.86
C SER A 5 -14.81 -0.29 0.60
N MET A 6 -13.81 -0.83 1.30
CA MET A 6 -12.43 -0.35 1.17
C MET A 6 -11.73 -0.96 -0.06
N PRO A 7 -10.93 -0.17 -0.80
CA PRO A 7 -10.08 -0.67 -1.87
C PRO A 7 -9.11 -1.75 -1.37
N GLN A 8 -8.93 -2.79 -2.17
CA GLN A 8 -7.98 -3.87 -1.90
C GLN A 8 -6.57 -3.51 -2.42
N CYS A 9 -5.57 -3.54 -1.53
CA CYS A 9 -4.16 -3.24 -1.85
C CYS A 9 -3.20 -4.40 -1.54
N THR A 10 -3.68 -5.65 -1.54
CA THR A 10 -2.93 -6.84 -1.12
C THR A 10 -1.59 -7.05 -1.84
N SER A 11 -1.52 -6.77 -3.15
CA SER A 11 -0.26 -6.84 -3.89
C SER A 11 0.76 -5.83 -3.39
N THR A 12 0.30 -4.62 -3.08
CA THR A 12 1.15 -3.53 -2.55
C THR A 12 1.63 -3.87 -1.15
N VAL A 13 0.74 -4.39 -0.29
CA VAL A 13 1.10 -4.92 1.04
C VAL A 13 2.21 -5.95 0.91
N ARG A 14 2.06 -6.93 0.01
CA ARG A 14 3.06 -8.00 -0.16
C ARG A 14 4.41 -7.50 -0.66
N LEU A 15 4.43 -6.56 -1.63
CA LEU A 15 5.67 -5.94 -2.07
C LEU A 15 6.35 -5.18 -0.92
N HIS A 16 5.57 -4.40 -0.18
CA HIS A 16 6.09 -3.62 0.95
C HIS A 16 6.66 -4.55 2.05
N GLU A 17 6.01 -5.69 2.32
CA GLU A 17 6.51 -6.73 3.21
C GLU A 17 7.89 -7.23 2.77
N MET A 18 8.03 -7.66 1.51
CA MET A 18 9.30 -8.18 0.97
C MET A 18 10.44 -7.15 0.98
N LEU A 19 10.10 -5.87 0.84
CA LEU A 19 11.05 -4.75 0.91
C LEU A 19 11.50 -4.46 2.35
N LEU A 20 10.63 -4.69 3.34
CA LEU A 20 10.92 -4.40 4.74
C LEU A 20 11.61 -5.56 5.45
N ASP A 21 11.17 -6.79 5.19
CA ASP A 21 11.76 -8.00 5.77
C ASP A 21 13.07 -8.42 5.06
N GLY A 22 13.43 -7.73 3.97
CA GLY A 22 14.64 -7.98 3.20
C GLY A 22 14.57 -9.21 2.30
N THR A 23 13.41 -9.88 2.19
CA THR A 23 13.22 -11.06 1.32
C THR A 23 13.44 -10.72 -0.15
N LEU A 24 13.20 -9.46 -0.56
CA LEU A 24 13.47 -9.04 -1.92
C LEU A 24 14.97 -9.00 -2.24
N GLY A 25 15.83 -8.72 -1.25
CA GLY A 25 17.28 -8.64 -1.38
C GLY A 25 17.83 -7.21 -1.53
N GLU A 26 19.05 -6.98 -1.04
CA GLU A 26 19.71 -5.66 -1.12
C GLU A 26 20.01 -5.21 -2.56
N HIS A 27 20.20 -6.16 -3.48
CA HIS A 27 20.49 -5.84 -4.87
C HIS A 27 19.26 -5.23 -5.55
N GLU A 28 18.09 -5.80 -5.27
CA GLU A 28 16.79 -5.39 -5.76
C GLU A 28 16.40 -4.01 -5.23
N ASP A 29 16.69 -3.74 -3.95
CA ASP A 29 16.52 -2.40 -3.35
C ASP A 29 17.44 -1.36 -4.01
N ARG A 30 18.71 -1.72 -4.26
CA ARG A 30 19.64 -0.85 -4.99
C ARG A 30 19.19 -0.58 -6.42
N ALA A 31 18.61 -1.58 -7.09
CA ALA A 31 18.04 -1.42 -8.43
C ALA A 31 16.89 -0.40 -8.45
N LEU A 32 15.99 -0.47 -7.46
CA LEU A 32 14.91 0.51 -7.29
C LEU A 32 15.42 1.92 -6.98
N MET A 33 16.48 2.04 -6.17
CA MET A 33 17.11 3.34 -5.92
C MET A 33 17.79 3.92 -7.18
N ALA A 34 18.36 3.07 -8.03
CA ALA A 34 19.04 3.49 -9.24
C ALA A 34 18.08 3.83 -10.40
N ASP A 35 16.87 3.26 -10.43
CA ASP A 35 15.90 3.55 -11.50
C ASP A 35 15.32 4.96 -11.38
N ARG A 36 15.81 5.89 -12.21
CA ARG A 36 15.37 7.30 -12.23
C ARG A 36 13.87 7.50 -12.45
N ARG A 37 13.17 6.55 -13.07
CA ARG A 37 11.73 6.64 -13.36
C ARG A 37 10.88 6.20 -12.18
N LEU A 38 11.39 5.29 -11.36
CA LEU A 38 10.63 4.62 -10.30
C LEU A 38 11.15 4.90 -8.89
N ASN A 39 12.35 5.45 -8.73
CA ASN A 39 12.92 5.81 -7.43
C ASN A 39 11.98 6.72 -6.62
N GLY A 40 11.34 7.71 -7.24
CA GLY A 40 10.35 8.56 -6.55
C GLY A 40 9.19 7.75 -5.96
N LYS A 41 8.65 6.80 -6.72
CA LYS A 41 7.57 5.90 -6.27
C LYS A 41 8.03 4.91 -5.22
N TYR A 42 9.24 4.38 -5.37
CA TYR A 42 9.88 3.53 -4.36
C TYR A 42 10.03 4.29 -3.04
N ARG A 43 10.62 5.50 -3.05
CA ARG A 43 10.74 6.35 -1.84
C ARG A 43 9.37 6.71 -1.26
N GLY A 44 8.40 7.02 -2.11
CA GLY A 44 7.02 7.25 -1.69
C GLY A 44 6.44 6.04 -0.95
N LEU A 45 6.60 4.84 -1.50
CA LEU A 45 6.21 3.60 -0.82
C LEU A 45 6.92 3.44 0.54
N ARG A 46 8.24 3.66 0.58
CA ARG A 46 9.04 3.56 1.83
C ARG A 46 8.70 4.63 2.87
N SER A 47 8.16 5.78 2.45
CA SER A 47 7.65 6.78 3.40
C SER A 47 6.43 6.28 4.19
N CYS A 48 5.76 5.23 3.69
CA CYS A 48 4.64 4.56 4.36
C CYS A 48 5.06 3.42 5.29
N ASP A 49 6.36 3.18 5.51
CA ASP A 49 6.89 2.10 6.38
C ASP A 49 6.23 2.12 7.78
N LYS A 50 6.02 3.31 8.35
CA LYS A 50 5.37 3.47 9.68
C LYS A 50 3.92 2.98 9.67
N ALA A 51 3.14 3.35 8.67
CA ALA A 51 1.74 2.92 8.54
C ALA A 51 1.65 1.41 8.28
N PHE A 52 2.59 0.87 7.51
CA PHE A 52 2.68 -0.56 7.25
C PHE A 52 3.04 -1.38 8.50
N ASN A 53 4.06 -0.95 9.25
CA ASN A 53 4.46 -1.60 10.50
C ASN A 53 3.32 -1.61 11.53
N ALA A 54 2.49 -0.56 11.56
CA ALA A 54 1.32 -0.51 12.42
C ALA A 54 0.32 -1.65 12.09
N ILE A 55 0.15 -2.02 10.81
CA ILE A 55 -0.68 -3.17 10.40
C ILE A 55 -0.02 -4.50 10.74
N LEU A 56 1.30 -4.63 10.58
CA LEU A 56 2.02 -5.88 10.90
C LEU A 56 2.01 -6.21 12.38
N ASN A 57 2.21 -5.21 13.25
CA ASN A 57 2.25 -5.37 14.69
C ASN A 57 0.89 -5.76 15.31
N MET A 58 -0.18 -5.79 14.52
CA MET A 58 -1.46 -6.40 14.95
C MET A 58 -1.43 -7.93 14.95
N LYS A 59 -0.54 -8.55 14.18
CA LYS A 59 -0.47 -10.01 14.02
C LYS A 59 0.35 -10.70 15.10
N THR A 60 1.14 -9.97 15.88
CA THR A 60 1.96 -10.49 16.97
C THR A 60 1.27 -10.22 18.31
N PRO A 61 0.54 -11.20 18.89
CA PRO A 61 0.21 -11.11 20.30
C PRO A 61 1.54 -11.10 21.06
N ASN A 62 1.81 -10.01 21.76
CA ASN A 62 2.99 -9.89 22.59
C ASN A 62 2.78 -10.78 23.82
N ILE A 63 3.19 -12.06 23.75
CA ILE A 63 2.95 -13.08 24.79
C ILE A 63 3.71 -12.77 26.10
N ASN A 64 4.64 -11.80 26.12
CA ASN A 64 5.55 -11.58 27.25
C ASN A 64 5.55 -10.17 27.85
N SER A 65 4.46 -9.40 27.74
CA SER A 65 4.36 -8.11 28.46
C SER A 65 3.15 -8.09 29.37
N ALA A 66 3.31 -8.71 30.54
CA ALA A 66 2.69 -8.18 31.75
C ALA A 66 3.30 -6.79 32.00
N ASP A 67 2.47 -5.81 32.30
CA ASP A 67 2.80 -4.38 32.47
C ASP A 67 3.17 -3.59 31.20
N SER A 68 2.15 -3.12 30.49
CA SER A 68 2.10 -1.69 30.13
C SER A 68 0.68 -1.30 29.73
N SER A 69 0.14 -0.36 30.49
CA SER A 69 -0.99 0.53 30.20
C SER A 69 -1.72 0.33 28.87
N ASP A 70 -3.01 0.02 29.02
CA ASP A 70 -4.14 0.53 28.23
C ASP A 70 -3.73 1.70 27.31
N THR A 71 -3.29 1.34 26.10
CA THR A 71 -3.13 2.28 24.99
C THR A 71 -4.20 1.86 24.01
N ASP A 72 -5.19 2.72 23.77
CA ASP A 72 -6.27 2.55 22.81
C ASP A 72 -5.72 2.07 21.46
N ALA A 73 -5.63 0.75 21.29
CA ALA A 73 -5.09 0.16 20.08
C ALA A 73 -6.09 0.45 18.96
N LYS A 74 -5.67 1.21 17.94
CA LYS A 74 -6.54 1.55 16.81
C LYS A 74 -7.13 0.28 16.20
N PRO A 75 -8.44 0.25 15.87
CA PRO A 75 -9.05 -0.89 15.22
C PRO A 75 -8.33 -1.26 13.90
N PRO A 76 -8.28 -2.56 13.51
CA PRO A 76 -7.64 -3.00 12.27
C PRO A 76 -8.10 -2.27 11.01
N GLN A 77 -9.39 -1.93 10.93
CA GLN A 77 -9.92 -1.19 9.77
C GLN A 77 -9.33 0.23 9.69
N VAL A 78 -9.03 0.86 10.82
CA VAL A 78 -8.43 2.20 10.88
C VAL A 78 -6.98 2.15 10.43
N LEU A 79 -6.20 1.19 10.91
CA LEU A 79 -4.81 1.03 10.47
C LEU A 79 -4.71 0.68 8.98
N TYR A 80 -5.60 -0.19 8.49
CA TYR A 80 -5.70 -0.48 7.06
C TYR A 80 -6.03 0.78 6.25
N ALA A 81 -6.97 1.61 6.73
CA ALA A 81 -7.32 2.87 6.07
C ALA A 81 -6.12 3.84 6.03
N GLU A 82 -5.37 3.99 7.12
CA GLU A 82 -4.18 4.84 7.20
C GLU A 82 -3.07 4.39 6.24
N TYR A 83 -2.82 3.09 6.15
CA TYR A 83 -1.88 2.56 5.18
C TYR A 83 -2.37 2.77 3.75
N LEU A 84 -3.65 2.45 3.48
CA LEU A 84 -4.23 2.62 2.17
C LEU A 84 -4.17 4.07 1.70
N ASP A 85 -4.49 5.03 2.57
CA ASP A 85 -4.36 6.47 2.33
C ASP A 85 -2.91 6.81 1.92
N CYS A 86 -1.93 6.40 2.73
CA CYS A 86 -0.53 6.68 2.45
C CYS A 86 -0.07 6.12 1.10
N VAL A 87 -0.26 4.81 0.86
CA VAL A 87 0.23 4.19 -0.38
C VAL A 87 -0.54 4.64 -1.62
N SER A 88 -1.84 4.91 -1.47
CA SER A 88 -2.67 5.40 -2.57
C SER A 88 -2.30 6.83 -2.94
N GLY A 89 -2.01 7.69 -1.97
CA GLY A 89 -1.50 9.03 -2.21
C GLY A 89 -0.14 9.02 -2.92
N MET A 90 0.77 8.14 -2.51
CA MET A 90 2.13 8.07 -3.07
C MET A 90 2.20 7.44 -4.46
N LEU A 91 1.38 6.43 -4.74
CA LEU A 91 1.46 5.66 -5.99
C LEU A 91 0.37 6.02 -6.99
N CYS A 92 -0.80 6.44 -6.51
CA CYS A 92 -2.04 6.47 -7.28
C CYS A 92 -2.93 7.69 -6.97
N GLU A 93 -2.30 8.83 -6.69
CA GLU A 93 -2.95 10.08 -6.24
C GLU A 93 -4.27 10.40 -6.96
N LYS A 94 -4.27 10.37 -8.30
CA LYS A 94 -5.45 10.66 -9.10
C LYS A 94 -6.61 9.71 -8.81
N SER A 95 -6.38 8.40 -8.89
CA SER A 95 -7.42 7.40 -8.61
C SER A 95 -7.82 7.38 -7.15
N TYR A 96 -6.90 7.76 -6.25
CA TYR A 96 -7.20 7.94 -4.84
C TYR A 96 -8.19 9.08 -4.62
N HIS A 97 -7.93 10.24 -5.23
CA HIS A 97 -8.81 11.40 -5.14
C HIS A 97 -10.20 11.11 -5.71
N GLU A 98 -10.29 10.46 -6.88
CA GLU A 98 -11.58 10.05 -7.47
C GLU A 98 -12.39 9.13 -6.55
N TRP A 99 -11.73 8.20 -5.84
CA TRP A 99 -12.39 7.35 -4.84
C TRP A 99 -12.79 8.14 -3.59
N GLY A 100 -11.91 8.99 -3.07
CA GLY A 100 -12.17 9.85 -1.91
C GLY A 100 -13.38 10.77 -2.13
N THR A 101 -13.43 11.48 -3.25
CA THR A 101 -14.59 12.31 -3.64
C THR A 101 -15.88 11.48 -3.66
N CYS A 102 -15.83 10.25 -4.17
CA CYS A 102 -17.00 9.39 -4.19
C CYS A 102 -17.47 9.03 -2.77
N VAL A 103 -16.55 8.67 -1.88
CA VAL A 103 -16.85 8.35 -0.48
C VAL A 103 -17.41 9.57 0.26
N GLU A 104 -16.87 10.76 0.04
CA GLU A 104 -17.39 12.01 0.62
C GLU A 104 -18.85 12.28 0.23
N LEU A 105 -19.20 12.07 -1.04
CA LEU A 105 -20.59 12.21 -1.51
C LEU A 105 -21.53 11.19 -0.85
N VAL A 106 -21.04 9.97 -0.59
CA VAL A 106 -21.81 8.96 0.16
C VAL A 106 -22.01 9.40 1.61
N GLN A 107 -20.98 9.92 2.27
CA GLN A 107 -21.06 10.42 3.64
C GLN A 107 -22.03 11.60 3.78
N LYS A 108 -22.07 12.47 2.77
CA LYS A 108 -23.03 13.58 2.66
C LYS A 108 -24.46 13.13 2.27
N GLN A 109 -24.70 11.81 2.15
CA GLN A 109 -25.96 11.22 1.71
C GLN A 109 -26.42 11.68 0.32
N GLN A 110 -25.48 12.11 -0.52
CA GLN A 110 -25.74 12.61 -1.88
C GLN A 110 -25.74 11.49 -2.93
N GLN A 111 -25.24 10.29 -2.59
CA GLN A 111 -25.31 9.11 -3.46
C GLN A 111 -25.17 7.79 -2.66
N ASP A 112 -25.57 6.67 -3.29
CA ASP A 112 -25.37 5.31 -2.74
C ASP A 112 -23.91 4.83 -2.95
N ILE A 113 -23.37 4.08 -1.98
CA ILE A 113 -22.01 3.50 -2.00
C ILE A 113 -21.73 2.62 -3.23
N ARG A 114 -22.76 2.02 -3.84
CA ARG A 114 -22.64 1.23 -5.09
C ARG A 114 -22.08 2.07 -6.24
N HIS A 115 -22.30 3.37 -6.27
CA HIS A 115 -21.73 4.28 -7.27
C HIS A 115 -20.20 4.40 -7.14
N CYS A 116 -19.63 4.10 -5.97
CA CYS A 116 -18.19 4.07 -5.74
C CYS A 116 -17.49 2.80 -6.21
N ALA A 117 -18.22 1.82 -6.75
CA ALA A 117 -17.62 0.58 -7.25
C ALA A 117 -16.61 0.83 -8.38
N ARG A 118 -16.89 1.75 -9.30
CA ARG A 118 -15.98 2.09 -10.41
C ARG A 118 -14.70 2.80 -9.93
N PRO A 119 -14.76 3.93 -9.20
CA PRO A 119 -13.54 4.59 -8.73
C PRO A 119 -12.73 3.69 -7.78
N LYS A 120 -13.38 2.88 -6.93
CA LYS A 120 -12.70 1.84 -6.13
C LYS A 120 -11.87 0.90 -7.02
N ARG A 121 -12.49 0.30 -8.05
CA ARG A 121 -11.77 -0.62 -8.97
C ARG A 121 -10.64 0.06 -9.73
N MET A 122 -10.77 1.35 -10.04
CA MET A 122 -9.70 2.11 -10.69
C MET A 122 -8.49 2.28 -9.79
N LEU A 123 -8.71 2.61 -8.51
CA LEU A 123 -7.65 2.69 -7.52
C LEU A 123 -6.95 1.34 -7.31
N GLU A 124 -7.72 0.26 -7.16
CA GLU A 124 -7.17 -1.10 -7.02
C GLU A 124 -6.31 -1.51 -8.23
N ARG A 125 -6.76 -1.18 -9.46
CA ARG A 125 -5.99 -1.43 -10.69
C ARG A 125 -4.71 -0.61 -10.75
N CYS A 126 -4.78 0.66 -10.34
CA CYS A 126 -3.60 1.51 -10.29
C CYS A 126 -2.56 0.94 -9.31
N LEU A 127 -2.97 0.63 -8.08
CA LEU A 127 -2.07 0.09 -7.05
C LEU A 127 -1.40 -1.20 -7.52
N ARG A 128 -2.17 -2.11 -8.13
CA ARG A 128 -1.62 -3.34 -8.72
C ARG A 128 -0.59 -3.04 -9.82
N GLY A 129 -0.92 -2.14 -10.74
CA GLY A 129 -0.02 -1.78 -11.84
C GLY A 129 1.28 -1.11 -11.38
N GLU A 130 1.20 -0.23 -10.38
CA GLU A 130 2.39 0.42 -9.80
C GLU A 130 3.24 -0.56 -8.99
N THR A 131 2.60 -1.47 -8.25
CA THR A 131 3.29 -2.57 -7.56
C THR A 131 4.06 -3.44 -8.57
N GLU A 132 3.43 -3.80 -9.68
CA GLU A 132 4.06 -4.62 -10.72
C GLU A 132 5.25 -3.90 -11.38
N LYS A 133 5.14 -2.59 -11.63
CA LYS A 133 6.26 -1.79 -12.16
C LYS A 133 7.46 -1.80 -11.21
N LEU A 134 7.21 -1.60 -9.91
CA LEU A 134 8.26 -1.63 -8.90
C LEU A 134 8.91 -3.01 -8.83
N LEU A 135 8.13 -4.08 -8.77
CA LEU A 135 8.65 -5.46 -8.74
C LEU A 135 9.48 -5.79 -9.99
N ARG A 136 9.01 -5.36 -11.17
CA ARG A 136 9.75 -5.58 -12.43
C ARG A 136 11.07 -4.83 -12.47
N ALA A 137 11.11 -3.62 -11.91
CA ALA A 137 12.30 -2.79 -11.86
C ALA A 137 13.30 -3.22 -10.79
N SER A 138 12.82 -3.83 -9.70
CA SER A 138 13.67 -4.37 -8.66
C SER A 138 14.39 -5.64 -9.13
N GLN A 139 13.79 -6.43 -10.02
CA GLN A 139 14.35 -7.70 -10.51
C GLN A 139 14.61 -7.70 -12.03
N PRO A 140 15.49 -6.82 -12.55
CA PRO A 140 15.77 -6.74 -13.98
C PRO A 140 16.26 -8.07 -14.57
N GLN A 141 16.99 -8.88 -13.80
CA GLN A 141 17.48 -10.20 -14.19
C GLN A 141 16.35 -11.21 -14.45
N VAL A 142 15.22 -11.08 -13.76
CA VAL A 142 14.05 -11.97 -13.93
C VAL A 142 13.17 -11.50 -15.09
N PHE A 143 12.94 -10.19 -15.19
CA PHE A 143 11.97 -9.64 -16.14
C PHE A 143 12.59 -9.14 -17.45
N ARG A 144 13.92 -9.00 -17.51
CA ARG A 144 14.71 -8.63 -18.69
C ARG A 144 16.04 -9.40 -18.72
N PRO A 145 16.00 -10.74 -18.82
CA PRO A 145 17.21 -11.57 -18.78
C PRO A 145 18.25 -11.24 -19.87
N ASN A 146 17.85 -10.56 -20.95
CA ASN A 146 18.72 -10.19 -22.08
C ASN A 146 18.95 -8.68 -22.21
N GLY A 147 18.68 -7.90 -21.17
CA GLY A 147 18.96 -6.46 -21.16
C GLY A 147 20.44 -6.20 -20.89
N SER A 148 21.28 -6.30 -21.92
CA SER A 148 22.68 -5.88 -21.86
C SER A 148 22.81 -4.42 -21.42
N ILE A 149 23.76 -4.16 -20.52
CA ILE A 149 24.28 -2.81 -20.21
C ILE A 149 24.88 -2.21 -21.49
#